data_AF-A0A9X1XEP6-F1
#
_entry.id   AF-A0A9X1XEP6-F1
#
_cell.length_a   1.000
_cell.length_b   1.000
_cell.length_c   1.000
_cell.angle_alpha   90.00
_cell.angle_beta   90.00
_cell.angle_gamma   90.00
#
_symmetry.space_group_name_H-M   'P 1'
#
loop_
_entity.id
_entity.type
_entity.pdbx_description
1 polymer ?
#
loop_
_entity_poly.entity_id
_entity_poly.type
_entity_poly.pdbx_seq_one_letter_code
_entity_poly.pdbx_strand_id
1 'polypeptide(L)' 'MSPALNRELLELIENKRTEMVLSAMEKGFHSEETIFRGNELNELLNCYHKLLSIHSTDRI' A
#
# COMPACT_ATOMS: atom_id res chain seq x y z
N MET A 1 -7.30 11.48 -11.02
CA MET A 1 -6.25 10.47 -11.15
C MET A 1 -6.60 9.65 -12.38
N SER A 2 -5.65 9.34 -13.27
CA SER A 2 -5.96 8.53 -14.44
C SER A 2 -6.38 7.11 -13.99
N PRO A 3 -7.34 6.45 -14.67
CA PRO A 3 -7.75 5.10 -14.32
C PRO A 3 -6.61 4.08 -14.37
N ALA A 4 -5.63 4.29 -15.28
CA ALA A 4 -4.44 3.45 -15.40
C ALA A 4 -3.53 3.56 -14.16
N LEU A 5 -3.19 4.79 -13.75
CA LEU A 5 -2.36 5.02 -12.55
C LEU A 5 -3.04 4.50 -11.27
N ASN A 6 -4.36 4.63 -11.18
CA ASN A 6 -5.13 4.07 -10.07
C ASN A 6 -5.01 2.54 -10.01
N ARG A 7 -5.07 1.86 -11.17
CA ARG A 7 -4.93 0.40 -11.26
C ARG A 7 -3.53 -0.05 -10.88
N GLU A 8 -2.50 0.60 -11.41
CA GLU A 8 -1.09 0.28 -11.10
C GLU A 8 -0.79 0.44 -9.61
N LEU A 9 -1.29 1.51 -8.98
CA LEU A 9 -1.08 1.73 -7.55
C LEU A 9 -1.81 0.69 -6.69
N LEU A 10 -3.03 0.30 -7.06
CA LEU A 10 -3.75 -0.77 -6.38
C LEU A 10 -3.04 -2.12 -6.52
N GLU A 11 -2.47 -2.42 -7.69
CA GLU A 11 -1.68 -3.63 -7.92
C GLU A 11 -0.40 -3.63 -7.07
N LEU A 12 0.29 -2.50 -6.96
CA LEU A 12 1.46 -2.35 -6.09
C LEU A 12 1.12 -2.59 -4.61
N ILE A 13 -0.02 -2.04 -4.14
CA ILE A 13 -0.52 -2.26 -2.78
C ILE A 13 -0.81 -3.75 -2.54
N GLU A 14 -1.47 -4.40 -3.50
CA GLU A 14 -1.81 -5.82 -3.41
C GLU A 14 -0.57 -6.72 -3.37
N ASN A 15 0.41 -6.44 -4.22
CA ASN A 15 1.68 -7.16 -4.25
C ASN A 15 2.42 -7.01 -2.91
N LYS A 16 2.50 -5.79 -2.38
CA LYS A 16 3.17 -5.54 -1.10
C LYS A 16 2.45 -6.19 0.08
N ARG A 17 1.11 -6.23 0.06
CA ARG A 17 0.32 -6.97 1.05
C ARG A 17 0.65 -8.47 0.99
N THR A 18 0.72 -9.03 -0.21
CA THR A 18 1.06 -10.44 -0.41
C THR A 18 2.45 -10.75 0.15
N GLU A 19 3.45 -9.92 -0.14
CA GLU A 19 4.80 -10.06 0.43
C GLU A 19 4.81 -10.03 1.97
N MET A 20 4.09 -9.08 2.58
CA MET A 20 4.00 -8.98 4.04
C MET A 20 3.35 -10.21 4.64
N VAL A 21 2.25 -10.71 4.05
CA VAL A 21 1.55 -11.90 4.52
C VAL A 21 2.43 -13.14 4.40
N LEU A 22 3.11 -13.34 3.26
CA LEU A 22 4.04 -14.45 3.09
C LEU A 22 5.18 -14.38 4.11
N SER A 23 5.76 -13.21 4.33
CA SER A 23 6.77 -12.99 5.37
C SER A 23 6.24 -13.34 6.76
N ALA A 24 5.01 -12.94 7.09
CA ALA A 24 4.37 -13.26 8.37
C ALA A 24 4.14 -14.77 8.54
N MET A 25 3.76 -15.47 7.47
CA MET A 25 3.56 -16.92 7.47
C MET A 25 4.87 -17.68 7.68
N GLU A 26 5.97 -17.20 7.10
CA GLU A 26 7.28 -17.86 7.19
C GLU A 26 8.05 -17.51 8.47
N LYS A 27 7.99 -16.24 8.91
CA LYS A 27 8.88 -15.67 9.93
C LYS A 27 8.14 -15.14 11.17
N GLY A 28 6.82 -15.05 11.10
CA GLY A 28 5.96 -14.50 12.15
C GLY A 28 5.77 -12.99 12.05
N PHE A 29 4.63 -12.52 12.58
CA PHE A 29 4.20 -11.11 12.53
C PHE A 29 5.18 -10.11 13.16
N HIS A 30 5.98 -10.55 14.13
CA HIS A 30 6.94 -9.71 14.84
C HIS A 30 8.35 -9.77 14.25
N SER A 31 8.55 -10.50 13.15
CA SER A 31 9.84 -10.48 12.46
C SER A 31 10.14 -9.10 11.91
N GLU A 32 11.40 -8.67 11.98
CA GLU A 32 11.84 -7.38 11.46
C GLU A 32 11.43 -7.19 10.00
N GLU A 33 11.53 -8.25 9.19
CA GLU A 33 11.12 -8.22 7.79
C GLU A 33 9.61 -8.02 7.62
N THR A 34 8.77 -8.71 8.39
CA THR A 34 7.32 -8.53 8.31
C THR A 34 6.92 -7.11 8.73
N ILE A 35 7.55 -6.58 9.78
CA ILE A 35 7.34 -5.21 10.23
C ILE A 35 7.76 -4.22 9.15
N PHE A 36 8.93 -4.42 8.54
CA PHE A 36 9.43 -3.56 7.46
C PHE A 36 8.48 -3.55 6.26
N ARG A 37 8.07 -4.73 5.77
CA ARG A 37 7.09 -4.84 4.68
C ARG A 37 5.75 -4.20 5.02
N GLY A 38 5.31 -4.32 6.28
CA GLY A 38 4.11 -3.66 6.79
C GLY A 38 4.20 -2.13 6.76
N ASN A 39 5.36 -1.58 7.10
CA ASN A 39 5.62 -0.13 7.02
C ASN A 39 5.59 0.35 5.57
N GLU A 40 6.23 -0.35 4.64
CA GLU A 40 6.19 -0.02 3.22
C GLU A 40 4.76 -0.09 2.64
N LEU A 41 3.98 -1.11 3.03
CA LEU A 41 2.56 -1.20 2.67
C LEU A 41 1.77 0.01 3.20
N ASN A 42 2.03 0.43 4.43
CA ASN A 42 1.39 1.60 5.04
C ASN A 42 1.75 2.89 4.29
N GLU A 43 2.99 3.04 3.83
CA GLU A 43 3.40 4.17 3.00
C GLU A 43 2.65 4.20 1.66
N LEU A 44 2.49 3.06 0.99
CA LEU A 44 1.72 2.96 -0.25
C LEU A 44 0.25 3.34 -0.03
N LEU A 45 -0.37 2.86 1.05
CA LEU A 45 -1.74 3.22 1.42
C LEU A 45 -1.87 4.71 1.72
N ASN A 46 -0.91 5.30 2.43
CA ASN A 46 -0.88 6.73 2.70
C ASN A 46 -0.75 7.56 1.41
N CYS A 47 0.09 7.14 0.47
CA CYS A 47 0.19 7.76 -0.85
C CYS A 47 -1.14 7.68 -1.61
N TYR A 48 -1.80 6.52 -1.60
CA TYR A 48 -3.11 6.33 -2.21
C TYR A 48 -4.17 7.26 -1.59
N HIS A 49 -4.23 7.33 -0.26
CA HIS A 49 -5.15 8.20 0.46
C HIS A 49 -4.90 9.67 0.13
N LYS A 50 -3.63 10.12 0.09
CA LYS A 50 -3.28 11.49 -0.30
C LYS A 50 -3.75 11.80 -1.72
N LEU A 51 -3.51 10.89 -2.67
CA LEU A 51 -3.97 11.06 -4.05
C LEU A 51 -5.50 11.18 -4.10
N LEU A 52 -6.26 10.35 -3.38
CA LEU A 52 -7.71 10.47 -3.32
C LEU A 52 -8.17 11.79 -2.68
N SER A 53 -7.47 12.26 -1.65
CA SER A 53 -7.80 13.50 -0.95
C SER A 53 -7.60 14.74 -1.85
N ILE A 54 -6.54 14.78 -2.67
CA ILE A 54 -6.28 15.88 -3.62
C ILE A 54 -7.47 16.04 -4.59
N HIS A 55 -8.01 14.94 -5.11
CA HIS A 55 -9.13 14.98 -6.06
C HIS A 55 -10.48 15.30 -5.41
N SER A 56 -10.57 15.26 -4.08
CA SER A 56 -11.77 15.65 -3.33
C SER A 56 -11.86 17.17 -3.16
N THR A 57 -10.71 17.85 -3.13
CA THR A 57 -10.61 19.31 -2.90
C THR A 57 -10.86 20.12 -4.17
N ASP A 58 -10.61 19.56 -5.35
CA ASP A 58 -10.85 20.21 -6.65
C ASP A 58 -12.34 20.25 -7.08
N ARG A 59 -13.27 19.87 -6.19
CA ARG A 59 -14.73 19.86 -6.45
C ARG A 59 -15.50 20.97 -5.72
N ILE A 60 -14.82 22.01 -5.21
CA ILE A 60 -15.44 23.19 -4.58
C ILE A 60 -15.30 24.39 -5.50
#